data_AF-A0A9P5EE18-F1
#
_entry.id   AF-A0A9P5EE18-F1
#
_cell.length_a   1.000
_cell.length_b   1.000
_cell.length_c   1.000
_cell.angle_alpha   90.00
_cell.angle_beta   90.00
_cell.angle_gamma   90.00
#
_symmetry.space_group_name_H-M   'P 1'
#
loop_
_entity.id
_entity.type
_entity.pdbx_description
1 polymer ?
#
loop_
_entity_poly.entity_id
_entity_poly.type
_entity_poly.pdbx_seq_one_letter_code
_entity_poly.pdbx_strand_id
1 'polypeptide(L)'
;METVDPGFVEELHADLARKYRTHAAKLETAWRSFDKSQRTRCLKAGAANGDILRHPLDTSLGNVYKFIPEWNIRDLTEPDSDRLLDLLKHRATLSLEEQYFRGLDGSDGDHGHILTMMRTKRLRHVASFENCFTTFMDSRTSRYGRSFRLLRDIDECLFDLEPAFRAGLCVSQSVGELILQRQLYMMQCLNIVVEDVLEVDSRTRNQSQRPKKSSDDVTLSNLAKLSVQDVPTKVAMPDIAADARDRSATLLERVEMLSAEPVVLAHATNMAFFSRTGLVPDEKGRSLPVHTDKHISGAVSEAVHGEVQAAAIWAYITRLVEALEVSDRGRTYRALILQELSNVCQLEYERTQALFRRHVATGAGPKRFKRISNDYDNAGNARLAMKGKPEDLTRSDPLFSYLLRLCQPSTALSNATDWMKRLGDLYTAHPTERERLEERQADALFDLAVIVGFVQDLSSAVTLPSCSNKKGRAFVKRSRELEAELTALKTEIDLRDYAVPIDNLLEPGMAEGALASLEEGVRGG
;
A
#
# COMPACT_ATOMS: atom_id res chain seq x y z
N MET A 1 1.75 -6.71 -24.94
CA MET A 1 2.75 -6.57 -23.85
C MET A 1 3.35 -5.20 -23.99
N GLU A 2 3.24 -4.40 -22.93
CA GLU A 2 3.93 -3.11 -22.83
C GLU A 2 5.44 -3.34 -22.71
N THR A 3 6.22 -2.34 -23.11
CA THR A 3 7.68 -2.32 -22.93
C THR A 3 8.02 -2.33 -21.44
N VAL A 4 9.09 -3.01 -21.05
CA VAL A 4 9.58 -3.00 -19.67
C VAL A 4 10.16 -1.63 -19.34
N ASP A 5 9.76 -1.04 -18.21
CA ASP A 5 10.38 0.19 -17.71
C ASP A 5 11.73 -0.14 -17.04
N PRO A 6 12.87 0.34 -17.58
CA PRO A 6 14.18 0.08 -17.00
C PRO A 6 14.33 0.63 -15.59
N GLY A 7 13.69 1.77 -15.30
CA GLY A 7 13.74 2.37 -13.96
C GLY A 7 13.12 1.46 -12.91
N PHE A 8 12.19 0.61 -13.32
CA PHE A 8 11.59 -0.37 -12.44
C PHE A 8 12.52 -1.55 -12.13
N VAL A 9 13.34 -1.98 -13.10
CA VAL A 9 14.37 -3.00 -12.89
C VAL A 9 15.47 -2.47 -11.96
N GLU A 10 15.88 -1.21 -12.15
CA GLU A 10 16.84 -0.50 -11.28
C GLU A 10 16.33 -0.44 -9.82
N GLU A 11 15.04 -0.13 -9.62
CA GLU A 11 14.42 -0.10 -8.30
C GLU A 11 14.45 -1.47 -7.61
N LEU A 12 14.07 -2.53 -8.31
CA LEU A 12 14.08 -3.89 -7.74
C LEU A 12 15.49 -4.40 -7.43
N HIS A 13 16.47 -4.02 -8.24
CA HIS A 13 17.87 -4.33 -7.97
C HIS A 13 18.36 -3.61 -6.71
N ALA A 14 18.03 -2.33 -6.54
CA ALA A 14 18.38 -1.56 -5.34
C ALA A 14 17.71 -2.13 -4.08
N ASP A 15 16.45 -2.56 -4.17
CA ASP A 15 15.72 -3.24 -3.09
C ASP A 15 16.41 -4.56 -2.71
N LEU A 16 16.76 -5.39 -3.70
CA LEU A 16 17.46 -6.65 -3.48
C LEU A 16 18.83 -6.44 -2.82
N ALA A 17 19.60 -5.47 -3.32
CA ALA A 17 20.92 -5.14 -2.81
C ALA A 17 20.87 -4.68 -1.34
N ARG A 18 19.86 -3.88 -0.97
CA ARG A 18 19.62 -3.47 0.42
C ARG A 18 19.23 -4.66 1.28
N LYS A 19 18.21 -5.42 0.87
CA LYS A 19 17.75 -6.62 1.60
C LYS A 19 18.90 -7.59 1.86
N TYR A 20 19.74 -7.84 0.86
CA TYR A 20 20.92 -8.69 1.01
C TYR A 20 21.93 -8.09 1.99
N ARG A 21 22.25 -6.79 1.90
CA ARG A 21 23.18 -6.13 2.81
C ARG A 21 22.73 -6.22 4.27
N THR A 22 21.44 -6.05 4.52
CA THR A 22 20.87 -6.08 5.87
C THR A 22 20.72 -7.51 6.41
N HIS A 23 20.29 -8.45 5.56
CA HIS A 23 19.78 -9.75 6.01
C HIS A 23 20.61 -10.96 5.56
N ALA A 24 21.70 -10.80 4.78
CA ALA A 24 22.45 -11.92 4.19
C ALA A 24 22.83 -13.01 5.20
N ALA A 25 23.40 -12.64 6.35
CA ALA A 25 23.83 -13.62 7.36
C ALA A 25 22.65 -14.43 7.93
N LYS A 26 21.51 -13.76 8.18
CA LYS A 26 20.28 -14.41 8.65
C LYS A 26 19.69 -15.31 7.56
N LEU A 27 19.62 -14.83 6.32
CA LEU A 27 19.15 -15.59 5.16
C LEU A 27 19.97 -16.86 4.91
N GLU A 28 21.29 -16.76 4.96
CA GLU A 28 22.18 -17.92 4.79
C GLU A 28 21.96 -18.97 5.88
N THR A 29 21.87 -18.52 7.14
CA THR A 29 21.64 -19.40 8.29
C THR A 29 20.28 -20.09 8.21
N ALA A 30 19.23 -19.31 7.93
CA ALA A 30 17.87 -19.77 7.73
C ALA A 30 17.80 -20.83 6.63
N TRP A 31 18.23 -20.48 5.42
CA TRP A 31 18.11 -21.32 4.24
C TRP A 31 18.85 -22.66 4.40
N ARG A 32 20.07 -22.63 4.96
CA ARG A 32 20.86 -23.84 5.22
C ARG A 32 20.23 -24.73 6.31
N SER A 33 19.42 -24.16 7.22
CA SER A 33 18.70 -24.92 8.24
C SER A 33 17.40 -25.57 7.73
N PHE A 34 16.85 -25.08 6.62
CA PHE A 34 15.57 -25.55 6.10
C PHE A 34 15.68 -26.90 5.39
N ASP A 35 14.67 -27.75 5.63
CA ASP A 35 14.45 -28.94 4.82
C ASP A 35 13.88 -28.59 3.42
N LYS A 36 13.82 -29.60 2.56
CA LYS A 36 13.29 -29.47 1.19
C LYS A 36 11.85 -28.96 1.15
N SER A 37 11.01 -29.33 2.13
CA SER A 37 9.60 -28.93 2.21
C SER A 37 9.48 -27.45 2.54
N GLN A 38 10.25 -26.97 3.52
CA GLN A 38 10.35 -25.57 3.91
C GLN A 38 10.88 -24.71 2.75
N ARG A 39 11.97 -25.13 2.09
CA ARG A 39 12.51 -24.44 0.90
C ARG A 39 11.48 -24.36 -0.23
N THR A 40 10.77 -25.46 -0.48
CA THR A 40 9.69 -25.49 -1.49
C THR A 40 8.55 -24.54 -1.14
N ARG A 41 8.17 -24.46 0.15
CA ARG A 41 7.12 -23.57 0.62
C ARG A 41 7.51 -22.11 0.40
N CYS A 42 8.74 -21.73 0.76
CA CYS A 42 9.26 -20.38 0.54
C CYS A 42 9.17 -20.00 -0.94
N LEU A 43 9.65 -20.84 -1.85
CA LEU A 43 9.59 -20.54 -3.27
C LEU A 43 8.14 -20.34 -3.77
N LYS A 44 7.21 -21.19 -3.31
CA LYS A 44 5.81 -21.19 -3.77
C LYS A 44 4.94 -20.07 -3.18
N ALA A 45 5.27 -19.55 -2.01
CA ALA A 45 4.49 -18.51 -1.33
C ALA A 45 4.37 -17.26 -2.22
N GLY A 46 5.47 -16.87 -2.87
CA GLY A 46 5.52 -15.74 -3.80
C GLY A 46 4.98 -15.96 -5.22
N ALA A 47 4.65 -17.19 -5.61
CA ALA A 47 4.24 -17.51 -6.98
C ALA A 47 2.71 -17.44 -7.15
N ALA A 48 2.24 -16.85 -8.26
CA ALA A 48 0.82 -16.90 -8.60
C ALA A 48 0.35 -18.36 -8.70
N ASN A 49 -0.64 -18.75 -7.87
CA ASN A 49 -1.13 -20.12 -7.70
C ASN A 49 -0.08 -21.15 -7.22
N GLY A 50 1.09 -20.71 -6.74
CA GLY A 50 2.18 -21.60 -6.31
C GLY A 50 2.90 -22.32 -7.45
N ASP A 51 2.76 -21.83 -8.68
CA ASP A 51 3.31 -22.43 -9.89
C ASP A 51 4.77 -22.01 -10.13
N ILE A 52 5.67 -23.00 -10.15
CA ILE A 52 7.12 -22.82 -10.39
C ILE A 52 7.60 -23.93 -11.31
N LEU A 53 8.62 -23.64 -12.13
CA LEU A 53 9.27 -24.65 -12.96
C LEU A 53 9.72 -25.83 -12.10
N ARG A 54 9.37 -27.04 -12.49
CA ARG A 54 9.82 -28.26 -11.80
C ARG A 54 11.31 -28.49 -12.00
N HIS A 55 11.81 -28.14 -13.19
CA HIS A 55 13.21 -28.25 -13.60
C HIS A 55 13.52 -27.23 -14.72
N PRO A 56 14.78 -26.99 -15.10
CA PRO A 56 15.18 -25.98 -16.10
C PRO A 56 14.53 -26.07 -17.48
N LEU A 57 14.06 -27.25 -17.88
CA LEU A 57 13.43 -27.49 -19.19
C LEU A 57 11.90 -27.60 -19.13
N ASP A 58 11.28 -27.20 -18.02
CA ASP A 58 9.85 -27.37 -17.81
C ASP A 58 9.05 -26.37 -18.66
N THR A 59 8.24 -26.88 -19.59
CA THR A 59 7.46 -26.04 -20.51
C THR A 59 6.04 -25.74 -20.00
N SER A 60 5.66 -26.22 -18.81
CA SER A 60 4.31 -26.05 -18.27
C SER A 60 3.91 -24.59 -18.05
N LEU A 61 4.89 -23.71 -17.78
CA LEU A 61 4.68 -22.26 -17.60
C LEU A 61 5.02 -21.45 -18.85
N GLY A 62 4.81 -22.03 -20.04
CA GLY A 62 5.00 -21.33 -21.31
C GLY A 62 6.45 -20.94 -21.55
N ASN A 63 6.74 -19.65 -21.71
CA ASN A 63 8.10 -19.16 -22.01
C ASN A 63 8.97 -18.92 -20.76
N VAL A 64 8.47 -19.12 -19.53
CA VAL A 64 9.23 -18.82 -18.29
C VAL A 64 10.59 -19.53 -18.27
N TYR A 65 10.65 -20.81 -18.66
CA TYR A 65 11.92 -21.56 -18.76
C TYR A 65 12.92 -21.01 -19.78
N LYS A 66 12.48 -20.18 -20.73
CA LYS A 66 13.38 -19.47 -21.65
C LYS A 66 13.95 -18.21 -21.00
N PHE A 67 13.23 -17.61 -20.05
CA PHE A 67 13.68 -16.39 -19.39
C PHE A 67 14.48 -16.66 -18.13
N ILE A 68 14.07 -17.58 -17.26
CA ILE A 68 14.70 -17.82 -15.95
C ILE A 68 14.72 -19.33 -15.59
N PRO A 69 15.35 -20.20 -16.41
CA PRO A 69 15.38 -21.65 -16.15
C PRO A 69 16.02 -22.03 -14.81
N GLU A 70 16.89 -21.17 -14.27
CA GLU A 70 17.50 -21.34 -12.95
C GLU A 70 16.48 -21.25 -11.80
N TRP A 71 15.32 -20.63 -12.03
CA TRP A 71 14.24 -20.51 -11.05
C TRP A 71 13.35 -21.75 -11.06
N ASN A 72 13.85 -22.87 -10.53
CA ASN A 72 13.14 -24.14 -10.53
C ASN A 72 13.26 -24.90 -9.20
N ILE A 73 12.21 -25.65 -8.85
CA ILE A 73 12.11 -26.36 -7.57
C ILE A 73 13.25 -27.36 -7.40
N ARG A 74 13.54 -28.17 -8.43
CA ARG A 74 14.55 -29.23 -8.32
C ARG A 74 15.91 -28.68 -7.94
N ASP A 75 16.37 -27.63 -8.61
CA ASP A 75 17.74 -27.16 -8.41
C ASP A 75 17.89 -26.26 -7.17
N LEU A 76 16.81 -25.56 -6.76
CA LEU A 76 16.84 -24.63 -5.63
C LEU A 76 16.54 -25.29 -4.27
N THR A 77 15.76 -26.38 -4.23
CA THR A 77 15.25 -26.92 -2.95
C THR A 77 16.02 -28.10 -2.38
N GLU A 78 17.01 -28.65 -3.10
CA GLU A 78 17.84 -29.72 -2.52
C GLU A 78 18.59 -29.17 -1.29
N PRO A 79 18.57 -29.86 -0.13
CA PRO A 79 19.17 -29.35 1.11
C PRO A 79 20.65 -28.99 0.98
N ASP A 80 21.41 -29.76 0.19
CA ASP A 80 22.84 -29.58 -0.03
C ASP A 80 23.16 -28.53 -1.12
N SER A 81 22.15 -27.89 -1.70
CA SER A 81 22.30 -26.86 -2.74
C SER A 81 22.30 -25.46 -2.12
N ASP A 82 23.38 -24.72 -2.33
CA ASP A 82 23.47 -23.28 -2.02
C ASP A 82 23.06 -22.41 -3.22
N ARG A 83 22.52 -23.00 -4.29
CA ARG A 83 22.23 -22.31 -5.56
C ARG A 83 21.33 -21.09 -5.42
N LEU A 84 20.35 -21.10 -4.51
CA LEU A 84 19.53 -19.91 -4.24
C LEU A 84 20.37 -18.77 -3.65
N LEU A 85 21.23 -19.08 -2.68
CA LEU A 85 22.10 -18.12 -2.01
C LEU A 85 23.13 -17.55 -2.99
N ASP A 86 23.68 -18.40 -3.86
CA ASP A 86 24.62 -17.99 -4.92
C ASP A 86 23.95 -17.05 -5.94
N LEU A 87 22.74 -17.40 -6.41
CA LEU A 87 21.95 -16.53 -7.28
C LEU A 87 21.64 -15.20 -6.61
N LEU A 88 21.21 -15.23 -5.34
CA LEU A 88 20.87 -14.05 -4.57
C LEU A 88 22.07 -13.13 -4.42
N LYS A 89 23.22 -13.66 -4.00
CA LYS A 89 24.48 -12.92 -3.88
C LYS A 89 24.88 -12.30 -5.19
N HIS A 90 24.93 -13.09 -6.28
CA HIS A 90 25.30 -12.60 -7.60
C HIS A 90 24.41 -11.42 -8.05
N ARG A 91 23.09 -11.57 -7.93
CA ARG A 91 22.12 -10.54 -8.36
C ARG A 91 22.07 -9.33 -7.43
N ALA A 92 22.36 -9.49 -6.15
CA ALA A 92 22.35 -8.40 -5.18
C ALA A 92 23.65 -7.56 -5.18
N THR A 93 24.80 -8.18 -5.47
CA THR A 93 26.11 -7.49 -5.32
C THR A 93 26.68 -6.93 -6.61
N LEU A 94 26.34 -7.50 -7.77
CA LEU A 94 26.80 -6.98 -9.06
C LEU A 94 25.86 -5.91 -9.59
N SER A 95 26.41 -4.93 -10.31
CA SER A 95 25.61 -3.95 -11.05
C SER A 95 24.79 -4.62 -12.17
N LEU A 96 23.70 -3.98 -12.59
CA LEU A 96 22.89 -4.49 -13.71
C LEU A 96 23.71 -4.66 -15.01
N GLU A 97 24.70 -3.78 -15.24
CA GLU A 97 25.64 -3.88 -16.36
C GLU A 97 26.54 -5.12 -16.24
N GLU A 98 27.06 -5.41 -15.05
CA GLU A 98 27.85 -6.63 -14.85
C GLU A 98 27.00 -7.88 -15.06
N GLN A 99 25.76 -7.91 -14.55
CA GLN A 99 24.82 -9.01 -14.74
C GLN A 99 24.39 -9.22 -16.20
N TYR A 100 24.36 -8.13 -16.98
CA TYR A 100 24.10 -8.17 -18.41
C TYR A 100 25.15 -9.02 -19.15
N PHE A 101 26.42 -8.90 -18.77
CA PHE A 101 27.52 -9.61 -19.41
C PHE A 101 27.91 -10.92 -18.72
N ARG A 102 27.73 -11.02 -17.40
CA ARG A 102 28.22 -12.14 -16.58
C ARG A 102 27.09 -12.81 -15.82
N GLY A 103 27.03 -14.13 -15.95
CA GLY A 103 26.17 -14.99 -15.18
C GLY A 103 26.91 -15.61 -13.99
N LEU A 104 26.18 -16.38 -13.19
CA LEU A 104 26.73 -17.11 -12.06
C LEU A 104 27.81 -18.09 -12.51
N ASP A 105 28.90 -18.23 -11.74
CA ASP A 105 30.02 -19.16 -12.01
C ASP A 105 30.66 -19.03 -13.40
N GLY A 106 30.68 -17.82 -13.96
CA GLY A 106 31.28 -17.55 -15.27
C GLY A 106 30.41 -17.99 -16.46
N SER A 107 29.14 -18.33 -16.22
CA SER A 107 28.14 -18.53 -17.27
C SER A 107 27.81 -17.22 -18.00
N ASP A 108 27.09 -17.33 -19.11
CA ASP A 108 26.63 -16.17 -19.87
C ASP A 108 25.72 -15.27 -19.01
N GLY A 109 25.94 -13.95 -19.10
CA GLY A 109 25.01 -12.96 -18.52
C GLY A 109 23.66 -12.91 -19.25
N ASP A 110 22.81 -11.96 -18.84
CA ASP A 110 21.45 -11.85 -19.36
C ASP A 110 21.40 -11.69 -20.89
N HIS A 111 22.35 -10.94 -21.47
CA HIS A 111 22.47 -10.79 -22.91
C HIS A 111 22.75 -12.11 -23.62
N GLY A 112 23.81 -12.82 -23.19
CA GLY A 112 24.22 -14.08 -23.81
C GLY A 112 23.15 -15.16 -23.70
N HIS A 113 22.51 -15.25 -22.52
CA HIS A 113 21.40 -16.18 -22.28
C HIS A 113 20.23 -15.93 -23.24
N ILE A 114 19.76 -14.68 -23.36
CA ILE A 114 18.63 -14.35 -24.25
C ILE A 114 18.97 -14.64 -25.71
N LEU A 115 20.16 -14.27 -26.19
CA LEU A 115 20.58 -14.59 -27.55
C LEU A 115 20.59 -16.11 -27.80
N THR A 116 21.07 -16.89 -26.84
CA THR A 116 21.04 -18.35 -26.92
C THR A 116 19.60 -18.88 -26.98
N MET A 117 18.67 -18.35 -26.19
CA MET A 117 17.25 -18.76 -26.23
C MET A 117 16.55 -18.33 -27.52
N MET A 118 16.92 -17.17 -28.08
CA MET A 118 16.44 -16.72 -29.39
C MET A 118 16.90 -17.66 -30.51
N ARG A 119 18.14 -18.15 -30.45
CA ARG A 119 18.72 -19.06 -31.46
C ARG A 119 18.18 -20.48 -31.31
N THR A 120 18.17 -21.03 -30.09
CA THR A 120 17.92 -22.45 -29.84
C THR A 120 16.46 -22.79 -29.52
N LYS A 121 15.70 -21.85 -28.94
CA LYS A 121 14.32 -22.07 -28.47
C LYS A 121 13.30 -21.14 -29.13
N ARG A 122 13.71 -20.46 -30.22
CA ARG A 122 12.90 -19.52 -31.02
C ARG A 122 12.20 -18.46 -30.16
N LEU A 123 12.86 -17.99 -29.09
CA LEU A 123 12.34 -16.87 -28.32
C LEU A 123 12.28 -15.62 -29.22
N ARG A 124 11.15 -14.93 -29.24
CA ARG A 124 10.90 -13.73 -30.04
C ARG A 124 10.01 -12.78 -29.26
N HIS A 125 10.30 -11.49 -29.35
CA HIS A 125 9.39 -10.46 -28.86
C HIS A 125 8.18 -10.36 -29.80
N VAL A 126 6.99 -10.10 -29.25
CA VAL A 126 5.74 -10.06 -30.02
C VAL A 126 5.62 -8.78 -30.87
N ALA A 127 6.14 -7.67 -30.36
CA ALA A 127 6.12 -6.39 -31.08
C ALA A 127 7.36 -6.22 -31.97
N SER A 128 7.15 -5.61 -33.14
CA SER A 128 8.20 -5.10 -34.02
C SER A 128 8.52 -3.65 -33.68
N PHE A 129 9.81 -3.32 -33.56
CA PHE A 129 10.29 -1.96 -33.32
C PHE A 129 11.26 -1.57 -34.44
N GLU A 130 10.76 -0.83 -35.41
CA GLU A 130 11.57 -0.37 -36.55
C GLU A 130 12.49 0.78 -36.12
N ASN A 131 13.78 0.67 -36.46
CA ASN A 131 14.83 1.65 -36.16
C ASN A 131 14.92 2.05 -34.67
N CYS A 132 14.51 1.15 -33.78
CA CYS A 132 14.60 1.34 -32.35
C CYS A 132 15.68 0.42 -31.74
N PHE A 133 16.45 0.99 -30.82
CA PHE A 133 17.57 0.33 -30.18
C PHE A 133 17.56 0.59 -28.68
N THR A 134 18.14 -0.33 -27.92
CA THR A 134 18.26 -0.26 -26.46
C THR A 134 19.72 -0.27 -26.06
N THR A 135 20.12 0.65 -25.16
CA THR A 135 21.48 0.72 -24.62
C THR A 135 21.59 0.03 -23.27
N PHE A 136 22.64 -0.76 -23.08
CA PHE A 136 22.99 -1.38 -21.80
C PHE A 136 24.38 -0.88 -21.38
N MET A 137 24.47 0.43 -21.18
CA MET A 137 25.70 1.13 -20.78
C MET A 137 25.48 1.87 -19.46
N ASP A 138 26.52 1.88 -18.62
CA ASP A 138 26.68 2.54 -17.32
C ASP A 138 25.39 3.06 -16.64
N SER A 139 24.96 2.31 -15.62
CA SER A 139 23.89 2.69 -14.69
C SER A 139 24.06 4.08 -14.03
N ARG A 140 25.29 4.59 -13.89
CA ARG A 140 25.56 5.92 -13.33
C ARG A 140 25.15 7.07 -14.24
N THR A 141 24.99 6.80 -15.54
CA THR A 141 24.55 7.80 -16.53
C THR A 141 23.05 7.73 -16.83
N SER A 142 22.29 6.89 -16.12
CA SER A 142 20.83 6.69 -16.27
C SER A 142 20.39 6.24 -17.68
N ARG A 143 21.30 5.60 -18.43
CA ARG A 143 21.03 5.09 -19.79
C ARG A 143 20.82 3.58 -19.86
N TYR A 144 20.96 2.88 -18.73
CA TYR A 144 20.79 1.44 -18.69
C TYR A 144 19.36 1.02 -19.08
N GLY A 145 19.25 0.12 -20.06
CA GLY A 145 17.98 -0.38 -20.58
C GLY A 145 17.12 0.63 -21.33
N ARG A 146 17.59 1.88 -21.55
CA ARG A 146 16.79 2.90 -22.22
C ARG A 146 16.77 2.69 -23.74
N SER A 147 15.59 2.81 -24.32
CA SER A 147 15.38 2.67 -25.75
C SER A 147 15.28 4.03 -26.45
N PHE A 148 15.84 4.13 -27.66
CA PHE A 148 15.77 5.30 -28.51
C PHE A 148 15.42 4.89 -29.95
N ARG A 149 14.88 5.84 -30.72
CA ARG A 149 14.54 5.66 -32.14
C ARG A 149 15.38 6.59 -33.00
N LEU A 150 15.96 6.04 -34.05
CA LEU A 150 16.60 6.84 -35.10
C LEU A 150 15.52 7.38 -36.05
N LEU A 151 15.52 8.70 -36.28
CA LEU A 151 14.51 9.38 -37.10
C LEU A 151 15.04 9.85 -38.46
N ARG A 152 16.35 10.06 -38.58
CA ARG A 152 17.06 10.59 -39.75
C ARG A 152 18.46 10.00 -39.80
N ASP A 153 19.11 10.11 -40.96
CA ASP A 153 20.50 9.73 -41.19
C ASP A 153 20.81 8.31 -40.66
N ILE A 154 19.88 7.39 -40.91
CA ILE A 154 19.84 6.06 -40.29
C ILE A 154 21.12 5.30 -40.61
N ASP A 155 21.53 5.27 -41.88
CA ASP A 155 22.72 4.51 -42.31
C ASP A 155 24.01 5.06 -41.70
N GLU A 156 24.14 6.39 -41.57
CA GLU A 156 25.27 7.05 -40.92
C GLU A 156 25.27 6.77 -39.42
N CYS A 157 24.13 6.93 -38.75
CA CYS A 157 23.98 6.60 -37.33
C CYS A 157 24.26 5.12 -37.03
N LEU A 158 23.83 4.21 -37.91
CA LEU A 158 24.11 2.78 -37.78
C LEU A 158 25.60 2.48 -37.96
N PHE A 159 26.26 3.15 -38.90
CA PHE A 159 27.70 3.05 -39.10
C PHE A 159 28.47 3.50 -37.84
N ASP A 160 28.06 4.62 -37.24
CA ASP A 160 28.68 5.14 -36.01
C ASP A 160 28.42 4.25 -34.79
N LEU A 161 27.28 3.58 -34.73
CA LEU A 161 26.90 2.66 -33.65
C LEU A 161 27.46 1.23 -33.81
N GLU A 162 28.04 0.91 -34.97
CA GLU A 162 28.57 -0.42 -35.29
C GLU A 162 29.54 -0.98 -34.22
N PRO A 163 30.47 -0.19 -33.64
CA PRO A 163 31.31 -0.67 -32.53
C PRO A 163 30.49 -1.07 -31.31
N ALA A 164 29.43 -0.32 -30.98
CA ALA A 164 28.56 -0.61 -29.83
C ALA A 164 27.69 -1.86 -30.07
N PHE A 165 27.22 -2.08 -31.31
CA PHE A 165 26.52 -3.31 -31.69
C PHE A 165 27.44 -4.54 -31.58
N ARG A 166 28.67 -4.44 -32.09
CA ARG A 166 29.65 -5.53 -32.00
C ARG A 166 30.06 -5.86 -30.56
N ALA A 167 30.14 -4.85 -29.71
CA ALA A 167 30.39 -5.02 -28.28
C ALA A 167 29.16 -5.51 -27.50
N GLY A 168 27.97 -5.54 -28.12
CA GLY A 168 26.71 -5.87 -27.44
C GLY A 168 26.24 -4.82 -26.45
N LEU A 169 26.77 -3.59 -26.49
CA LEU A 169 26.36 -2.47 -25.62
C LEU A 169 25.08 -1.80 -26.11
N CYS A 170 24.76 -1.98 -27.38
CA CYS A 170 23.54 -1.54 -28.03
C CYS A 170 22.93 -2.74 -28.76
N VAL A 171 21.61 -2.92 -28.67
CA VAL A 171 20.89 -4.00 -29.34
C VAL A 171 19.58 -3.48 -29.93
N SER A 172 18.94 -4.25 -30.81
CA SER A 172 17.59 -3.90 -31.25
C SER A 172 16.63 -3.87 -30.06
N GLN A 173 15.63 -2.99 -30.09
CA GLN A 173 14.69 -2.88 -28.97
C GLN A 173 13.99 -4.21 -28.67
N SER A 174 13.66 -5.01 -29.69
CA SER A 174 13.06 -6.33 -29.48
C SER A 174 13.93 -7.29 -28.67
N VAL A 175 15.26 -7.21 -28.80
CA VAL A 175 16.21 -7.97 -27.97
C VAL A 175 16.30 -7.34 -26.58
N GLY A 176 16.39 -6.01 -26.50
CA GLY A 176 16.44 -5.27 -25.24
C GLY A 176 15.25 -5.57 -24.32
N GLU A 177 14.03 -5.61 -24.86
CA GLU A 177 12.82 -5.97 -24.10
C GLU A 177 12.91 -7.38 -23.50
N LEU A 178 13.44 -8.36 -24.23
CA LEU A 178 13.59 -9.73 -23.73
C LEU A 178 14.63 -9.82 -22.59
N ILE A 179 15.70 -9.02 -22.69
CA ILE A 179 16.74 -8.93 -21.65
C ILE A 179 16.16 -8.30 -20.39
N LEU A 180 15.47 -7.16 -20.53
CA LEU A 180 14.81 -6.48 -19.42
C LEU A 180 13.74 -7.38 -18.77
N GLN A 181 13.01 -8.19 -19.54
CA GLN A 181 12.06 -9.18 -19.00
C GLN A 181 12.75 -10.23 -18.13
N ARG A 182 13.89 -10.77 -18.57
CA ARG A 182 14.66 -11.72 -17.76
C ARG A 182 15.11 -11.09 -16.44
N GLN A 183 15.65 -9.87 -16.50
CA GLN A 183 16.09 -9.14 -15.31
C GLN A 183 14.92 -8.85 -14.37
N LEU A 184 13.81 -8.34 -14.90
CA LEU A 184 12.59 -8.08 -14.15
C LEU A 184 12.10 -9.33 -13.40
N TYR A 185 11.89 -10.44 -14.11
CA TYR A 185 11.36 -11.66 -13.50
C TYR A 185 12.29 -12.23 -12.44
N MET A 186 13.60 -12.24 -12.70
CA MET A 186 14.59 -12.72 -11.73
C MET A 186 14.60 -11.84 -10.46
N MET A 187 14.63 -10.52 -10.61
CA MET A 187 14.64 -9.59 -9.48
C MET A 187 13.36 -9.65 -8.65
N GLN A 188 12.20 -9.81 -9.30
CA GLN A 188 10.93 -10.03 -8.61
C GLN A 188 10.96 -11.29 -7.76
N CYS A 189 11.33 -12.42 -8.36
CA CYS A 189 11.42 -13.71 -7.68
C CYS A 189 12.38 -13.66 -6.48
N LEU A 190 13.54 -13.04 -6.64
CA LEU A 190 14.54 -12.95 -5.57
C LEU A 190 14.14 -11.98 -4.45
N ASN A 191 13.47 -10.87 -4.75
CA ASN A 191 12.95 -9.98 -3.70
C ASN A 191 11.90 -10.70 -2.85
N ILE A 192 10.97 -11.42 -3.49
CA ILE A 192 9.88 -12.10 -2.79
C ILE A 192 10.42 -13.25 -1.92
N VAL A 193 11.31 -14.09 -2.45
CA VAL A 193 11.81 -15.24 -1.68
C VAL A 193 12.61 -14.82 -0.45
N VAL A 194 13.27 -13.65 -0.47
CA VAL A 194 13.94 -13.11 0.71
C VAL A 194 12.95 -12.87 1.83
N GLU A 195 11.78 -12.31 1.52
CA GLU A 195 10.71 -12.07 2.49
C GLU A 195 10.17 -13.40 3.02
N ASP A 196 9.87 -14.34 2.13
CA ASP A 196 9.32 -15.66 2.48
C ASP A 196 10.30 -16.46 3.38
N VAL A 197 11.60 -16.40 3.11
CA VAL A 197 12.62 -17.08 3.93
C VAL A 197 12.72 -16.44 5.32
N LEU A 198 12.72 -15.11 5.40
CA LEU A 198 12.76 -14.40 6.68
C LEU A 198 11.49 -14.64 7.51
N GLU A 199 10.34 -14.80 6.85
CA GLU A 199 9.07 -15.17 7.50
C GLU A 199 9.14 -16.58 8.08
N VAL A 200 9.58 -17.57 7.31
CA VAL A 200 9.65 -18.97 7.76
C VAL A 200 10.70 -19.18 8.86
N ASP A 201 11.83 -18.46 8.83
CA ASP A 201 12.90 -18.60 9.83
C ASP A 201 12.59 -17.90 11.14
N SER A 202 11.64 -16.96 11.15
CA SER A 202 11.34 -16.16 12.32
C SER A 202 11.00 -17.03 13.54
N ARG A 203 11.94 -17.09 14.50
CA ARG A 203 11.74 -17.62 15.86
C ARG A 203 11.67 -16.52 16.92
N THR A 204 12.05 -15.30 16.56
CA THR A 204 12.22 -14.14 17.45
C THR A 204 11.13 -13.09 17.31
N ARG A 205 10.37 -13.10 16.20
CA ARG A 205 9.28 -12.13 16.02
C ARG A 205 8.28 -12.27 17.15
N ASN A 206 7.76 -11.13 17.59
CA ASN A 206 6.67 -11.14 18.55
C ASN A 206 5.46 -11.88 17.94
N GLN A 207 5.12 -13.03 18.51
CA GLN A 207 3.97 -13.86 18.10
C GLN A 207 2.70 -13.49 18.86
N SER A 208 2.70 -12.39 19.63
CA SER A 208 1.50 -11.96 20.35
C SER A 208 0.37 -11.79 19.34
N GLN A 209 -0.75 -12.46 19.60
CA GLN A 209 -1.95 -12.21 18.82
C GLN A 209 -2.35 -10.75 19.03
N ARG A 210 -2.63 -10.06 17.92
CA ARG A 210 -3.20 -8.71 17.98
C ARG A 210 -4.40 -8.75 18.94
N PRO A 211 -4.53 -7.80 19.87
CA PRO A 211 -5.78 -7.61 20.58
C PRO A 211 -6.90 -7.51 19.54
N LYS A 212 -7.84 -8.45 19.55
CA LYS A 212 -8.97 -8.39 18.61
C LYS A 212 -9.72 -7.11 18.91
N LYS A 213 -9.77 -6.20 17.93
CA LYS A 213 -10.70 -5.09 17.96
C LYS A 213 -12.09 -5.71 18.08
N SER A 214 -12.83 -5.42 19.15
CA SER A 214 -14.22 -5.87 19.31
C SER A 214 -15.16 -5.08 18.36
N SER A 215 -14.70 -4.78 17.15
CA SER A 215 -15.30 -3.81 16.25
C SER A 215 -16.65 -4.27 15.72
N ASP A 216 -16.87 -5.57 15.53
CA ASP A 216 -18.13 -6.05 14.93
C ASP A 216 -19.34 -5.73 15.81
N ASP A 217 -19.31 -6.07 17.10
CA ASP A 217 -20.42 -5.80 18.03
C ASP A 217 -20.64 -4.29 18.24
N VAL A 218 -19.57 -3.50 18.28
CA VAL A 218 -19.66 -2.04 18.46
C VAL A 218 -20.12 -1.36 17.16
N THR A 219 -19.71 -1.85 15.99
CA THR A 219 -20.19 -1.38 14.67
C THR A 219 -21.69 -1.65 14.57
N LEU A 220 -22.13 -2.83 14.97
CA LEU A 220 -23.56 -3.18 14.99
C LEU A 220 -24.33 -2.36 15.98
N SER A 221 -23.79 -2.14 17.18
CA SER A 221 -24.40 -1.23 18.16
C SER A 221 -24.56 0.18 17.57
N ASN A 222 -23.53 0.71 16.92
CA ASN A 222 -23.59 2.02 16.28
C ASN A 222 -24.58 2.06 15.10
N LEU A 223 -24.60 1.04 14.24
CA LEU A 223 -25.57 0.95 13.14
C LEU A 223 -27.01 0.76 13.65
N ALA A 224 -27.19 -0.01 14.72
CA ALA A 224 -28.48 -0.21 15.37
C ALA A 224 -28.98 1.08 16.05
N LYS A 225 -28.10 1.84 16.72
CA LYS A 225 -28.42 3.18 17.24
C LYS A 225 -28.96 4.09 16.14
N LEU A 226 -28.40 4.00 14.92
CA LEU A 226 -28.87 4.77 13.76
C LEU A 226 -30.23 4.27 13.24
N SER A 227 -30.43 2.94 13.16
CA SER A 227 -31.62 2.28 12.58
C SER A 227 -32.88 2.41 13.46
N VAL A 228 -32.76 2.41 14.79
CA VAL A 228 -33.90 2.22 15.71
C VAL A 228 -34.72 3.50 16.02
N GLN A 229 -34.32 4.70 15.58
CA GLN A 229 -35.05 5.92 15.94
C GLN A 229 -35.63 6.69 14.73
N ASP A 230 -36.96 6.61 14.60
CA ASP A 230 -37.79 7.55 13.81
C ASP A 230 -38.12 8.84 14.58
N VAL A 231 -37.92 8.85 15.90
CA VAL A 231 -38.03 10.05 16.76
C VAL A 231 -36.73 10.16 17.56
N PRO A 232 -35.94 11.25 17.40
CA PRO A 232 -34.74 11.44 18.20
C PRO A 232 -35.15 11.53 19.67
N THR A 233 -34.79 10.52 20.46
CA THR A 233 -34.85 10.67 21.90
C THR A 233 -33.79 11.71 22.23
N LYS A 234 -34.18 12.84 22.81
CA LYS A 234 -33.24 13.94 23.08
C LYS A 234 -32.11 13.42 23.98
N VAL A 235 -30.93 13.21 23.39
CA VAL A 235 -29.74 12.74 24.11
C VAL A 235 -29.29 13.85 25.05
N ALA A 236 -28.93 13.51 26.28
CA ALA A 236 -28.46 14.52 27.22
C ALA A 236 -27.02 14.93 26.86
N MET A 237 -26.68 16.21 27.03
CA MET A 237 -25.31 16.69 26.80
C MET A 237 -24.23 15.93 27.58
N PRO A 238 -24.47 15.50 28.85
CA PRO A 238 -23.53 14.66 29.58
C PRO A 238 -23.22 13.31 28.93
N ASP A 239 -24.21 12.71 28.26
CA ASP A 239 -24.02 11.44 27.57
C ASP A 239 -23.13 11.63 26.33
N ILE A 240 -23.36 12.73 25.57
CA ILE A 240 -22.51 13.09 24.41
C ILE A 240 -21.08 13.41 24.86
N ALA A 241 -20.92 14.08 26.00
CA ALA A 241 -19.61 14.36 26.58
C ALA A 241 -18.90 13.07 27.01
N ALA A 242 -19.63 12.10 27.55
CA ALA A 242 -19.11 10.78 27.88
C ALA A 242 -18.65 10.02 26.63
N ASP A 243 -19.49 9.96 25.59
CA ASP A 243 -19.14 9.31 24.32
C ASP A 243 -17.90 9.94 23.66
N ALA A 244 -17.78 11.27 23.67
CA ALA A 244 -16.60 11.96 23.17
C ALA A 244 -15.33 11.61 23.97
N ARG A 245 -15.42 11.59 25.31
CA ARG A 245 -14.31 11.21 26.21
C ARG A 245 -13.88 9.77 25.98
N ASP A 246 -14.82 8.84 25.93
CA ASP A 246 -14.55 7.42 25.72
C ASP A 246 -13.89 7.18 24.36
N ARG A 247 -14.37 7.86 23.31
CA ARG A 247 -13.74 7.80 21.99
C ARG A 247 -12.34 8.40 21.99
N SER A 248 -12.13 9.54 22.65
CA SER A 248 -10.81 10.16 22.77
C SER A 248 -9.83 9.26 23.55
N ALA A 249 -10.27 8.62 24.63
CA ALA A 249 -9.47 7.70 25.42
C ALA A 249 -9.08 6.46 24.59
N THR A 250 -10.04 5.88 23.86
CA THR A 250 -9.79 4.73 22.96
C THR A 250 -8.73 5.06 21.90
N LEU A 251 -8.74 6.26 21.33
CA LEU A 251 -7.77 6.67 20.32
C LEU A 251 -6.38 6.92 20.92
N LEU A 252 -6.30 7.48 22.13
CA LEU A 252 -5.03 7.64 22.84
C LEU A 252 -4.41 6.28 23.19
N GLU A 253 -5.21 5.33 23.66
CA GLU A 253 -4.78 3.95 23.91
C GLU A 253 -4.26 3.29 22.61
N ARG A 254 -4.91 3.54 21.46
CA ARG A 254 -4.40 3.06 20.16
C ARG A 254 -3.05 3.65 19.80
N VAL A 255 -2.84 4.95 20.02
CA VAL A 255 -1.55 5.61 19.77
C VAL A 255 -0.47 5.03 20.70
N GLU A 256 -0.80 4.77 21.96
CA GLU A 256 0.11 4.13 22.92
C GLU A 256 0.46 2.70 22.49
N MET A 257 -0.55 1.88 22.13
CA MET A 257 -0.34 0.53 21.59
C MET A 257 0.50 0.55 20.31
N LEU A 258 0.27 1.49 19.41
CA LEU A 258 1.06 1.64 18.18
C LEU A 258 2.54 1.94 18.49
N SER A 259 2.80 2.64 19.58
CA SER A 259 4.15 3.02 20.01
C SER A 259 4.85 1.94 20.84
N ALA A 260 4.09 1.11 21.56
CA ALA A 260 4.60 0.12 22.50
C ALA A 260 4.55 -1.33 21.99
N GLU A 261 3.67 -1.65 21.04
CA GLU A 261 3.45 -3.00 20.54
C GLU A 261 3.85 -3.13 19.05
N PRO A 262 4.99 -3.78 18.75
CA PRO A 262 5.45 -3.97 17.36
C PRO A 262 4.42 -4.62 16.43
N VAL A 263 3.60 -5.54 16.95
CA VAL A 263 2.55 -6.22 16.18
C VAL A 263 1.46 -5.24 15.71
N VAL A 264 1.12 -4.25 16.53
CA VAL A 264 0.13 -3.23 16.19
C VAL A 264 0.70 -2.30 15.10
N LEU A 265 1.96 -1.88 15.22
CA LEU A 265 2.63 -1.06 14.20
C LEU A 265 2.79 -1.79 12.87
N ALA A 266 3.24 -3.04 12.88
CA ALA A 266 3.39 -3.83 11.66
C ALA A 266 2.03 -4.05 10.96
N HIS A 267 0.97 -4.32 11.73
CA HIS A 267 -0.36 -4.46 11.18
C HIS A 267 -0.89 -3.15 10.57
N ALA A 268 -0.77 -2.02 11.28
CA ALA A 268 -1.21 -0.72 10.78
C ALA A 268 -0.43 -0.31 9.52
N THR A 269 0.88 -0.58 9.50
CA THR A 269 1.74 -0.38 8.32
C THR A 269 1.29 -1.22 7.14
N ASN A 270 0.97 -2.50 7.35
CA ASN A 270 0.41 -3.37 6.31
C ASN A 270 -0.92 -2.80 5.76
N MET A 271 -1.83 -2.35 6.64
CA MET A 271 -3.10 -1.75 6.23
C MET A 271 -2.91 -0.48 5.40
N ALA A 272 -1.97 0.39 5.78
CA ALA A 272 -1.60 1.56 5.00
C ALA A 272 -0.99 1.18 3.64
N PHE A 273 -0.04 0.24 3.64
CA PHE A 273 0.66 -0.21 2.43
C PHE A 273 -0.28 -0.83 1.39
N PHE A 274 -1.19 -1.72 1.80
CA PHE A 274 -2.11 -2.41 0.88
C PHE A 274 -3.35 -1.58 0.52
N SER A 275 -3.54 -0.42 1.15
CA SER A 275 -4.63 0.49 0.80
C SER A 275 -4.18 1.61 -0.15
N ARG A 276 -2.91 1.68 -0.56
CA ARG A 276 -2.40 2.74 -1.46
C ARG A 276 -3.24 2.85 -2.74
N THR A 277 -3.68 4.06 -3.07
CA THR A 277 -4.54 4.31 -4.23
C THR A 277 -3.88 3.96 -5.57
N GLY A 278 -2.53 3.93 -5.60
CA GLY A 278 -1.74 3.43 -6.73
C GLY A 278 -2.03 1.99 -7.13
N LEU A 279 -2.51 1.15 -6.19
CA LEU A 279 -2.86 -0.24 -6.45
C LEU A 279 -4.17 -0.39 -7.25
N VAL A 280 -4.98 0.66 -7.30
CA VAL A 280 -6.20 0.70 -8.12
C VAL A 280 -5.81 0.83 -9.61
N PRO A 281 -6.36 -0.02 -10.50
CA PRO A 281 -6.06 0.07 -11.92
C PRO A 281 -6.45 1.44 -12.50
N ASP A 282 -5.60 2.00 -13.36
CA ASP A 282 -5.91 3.22 -14.11
C ASP A 282 -6.85 2.97 -15.30
N GLU A 283 -7.07 4.00 -16.13
CA GLU A 283 -7.87 3.91 -17.35
C GLU A 283 -7.40 2.81 -18.32
N LYS A 284 -6.11 2.44 -18.27
CA LYS A 284 -5.50 1.41 -19.11
C LYS A 284 -5.42 0.06 -18.41
N GLY A 285 -5.96 -0.06 -17.20
CA GLY A 285 -5.91 -1.27 -16.40
C GLY A 285 -4.57 -1.48 -15.67
N ARG A 286 -3.72 -0.45 -15.60
CA ARG A 286 -2.39 -0.55 -14.97
C ARG A 286 -2.48 -0.18 -13.49
N SER A 287 -2.00 -1.08 -12.64
CA SER A 287 -1.80 -0.85 -11.20
C SER A 287 -0.32 -0.61 -10.91
N LEU A 288 -0.03 0.18 -9.87
CA LEU A 288 1.33 0.26 -9.35
C LEU A 288 1.72 -1.09 -8.73
N PRO A 289 2.98 -1.52 -8.93
CA PRO A 289 3.47 -2.77 -8.38
C PRO A 289 3.51 -2.74 -6.84
N VAL A 290 3.24 -3.90 -6.23
CA VAL A 290 3.28 -4.11 -4.78
C VAL A 290 4.70 -4.43 -4.28
N HIS A 291 5.56 -4.92 -5.17
CA HIS A 291 6.82 -5.58 -4.83
C HIS A 291 8.03 -4.64 -4.74
N THR A 292 7.80 -3.34 -4.52
CA THR A 292 8.90 -2.41 -4.24
C THR A 292 8.81 -1.81 -2.85
N ASP A 293 9.97 -1.70 -2.22
CA ASP A 293 10.10 -1.32 -0.81
C ASP A 293 10.00 0.19 -0.62
N LYS A 294 10.09 0.99 -1.71
CA LYS A 294 10.06 2.47 -1.66
C LYS A 294 8.82 3.03 -0.99
N HIS A 295 7.75 2.24 -0.91
CA HIS A 295 6.47 2.66 -0.36
C HIS A 295 6.28 2.28 1.11
N ILE A 296 7.19 1.50 1.69
CA ILE A 296 7.09 1.03 3.07
C ILE A 296 7.29 2.18 4.07
N SER A 297 8.32 3.03 3.90
CA SER A 297 8.55 4.19 4.78
C SER A 297 7.33 5.11 4.82
N GLY A 298 6.74 5.38 3.65
CA GLY A 298 5.51 6.16 3.55
C GLY A 298 4.31 5.50 4.22
N ALA A 299 4.22 4.17 4.20
CA ALA A 299 3.15 3.42 4.87
C ALA A 299 3.29 3.45 6.40
N VAL A 300 4.52 3.35 6.94
CA VAL A 300 4.78 3.52 8.38
C VAL A 300 4.39 4.92 8.83
N SER A 301 4.83 5.95 8.11
CA SER A 301 4.48 7.35 8.40
C SER A 301 2.97 7.57 8.36
N GLU A 302 2.27 7.07 7.33
CA GLU A 302 0.80 7.17 7.24
C GLU A 302 0.08 6.47 8.40
N ALA A 303 0.55 5.29 8.81
CA ALA A 303 -0.04 4.53 9.90
C ALA A 303 0.05 5.28 11.24
N VAL A 304 1.24 5.81 11.56
CA VAL A 304 1.46 6.57 12.81
C VAL A 304 0.72 7.91 12.78
N HIS A 305 0.89 8.66 11.70
CA HIS A 305 0.30 9.99 11.57
C HIS A 305 -1.23 9.93 11.57
N GLY A 306 -1.82 8.94 10.89
CA GLY A 306 -3.28 8.78 10.81
C GLY A 306 -3.94 8.57 12.18
N GLU A 307 -3.31 7.78 13.06
CA GLU A 307 -3.80 7.53 14.42
C GLU A 307 -3.60 8.76 15.33
N VAL A 308 -2.43 9.41 15.27
CA VAL A 308 -2.15 10.64 16.03
C VAL A 308 -3.11 11.77 15.63
N GLN A 309 -3.38 11.92 14.33
CA GLN A 309 -4.34 12.90 13.81
C GLN A 309 -5.75 12.62 14.34
N ALA A 310 -6.21 11.37 14.31
CA ALA A 310 -7.51 10.99 14.85
C ALA A 310 -7.62 11.33 16.34
N ALA A 311 -6.61 10.96 17.14
CA ALA A 311 -6.58 11.25 18.57
C ALA A 311 -6.62 12.76 18.85
N ALA A 312 -5.85 13.57 18.10
CA ALA A 312 -5.83 15.03 18.26
C ALA A 312 -7.19 15.68 17.92
N ILE A 313 -7.85 15.22 16.85
CA ILE A 313 -9.18 15.72 16.45
C ILE A 313 -10.22 15.40 17.52
N TRP A 314 -10.26 14.15 18.03
CA TRP A 314 -11.22 13.74 19.05
C TRP A 314 -10.97 14.37 20.42
N ALA A 315 -9.71 14.59 20.80
CA ALA A 315 -9.37 15.37 21.99
C ALA A 315 -9.90 16.82 21.87
N TYR A 316 -9.84 17.40 20.67
CA TYR A 316 -10.38 18.74 20.43
C TYR A 316 -11.92 18.75 20.45
N ILE A 317 -12.58 17.78 19.82
CA ILE A 317 -14.04 17.59 19.89
C ILE A 317 -14.48 17.50 21.36
N THR A 318 -13.81 16.68 22.16
CA THR A 318 -14.11 16.48 23.59
C THR A 318 -14.08 17.81 24.34
N ARG A 319 -13.01 18.60 24.18
CA ARG A 319 -12.89 19.92 24.82
C ARG A 319 -13.99 20.90 24.40
N LEU A 320 -14.42 20.84 23.13
CA LEU A 320 -15.52 21.68 22.64
C LEU A 320 -16.86 21.26 23.24
N VAL A 321 -17.12 19.95 23.39
CA VAL A 321 -18.33 19.44 24.03
C VAL A 321 -18.37 19.81 25.52
N GLU A 322 -17.28 19.61 26.26
CA GLU A 322 -17.15 20.01 27.67
C GLU A 322 -17.38 21.52 27.85
N ALA A 323 -16.84 22.34 26.92
CA ALA A 323 -17.07 23.79 26.92
C ALA A 323 -18.54 24.18 26.70
N LEU A 324 -19.36 23.31 26.08
CA LEU A 324 -20.81 23.51 25.92
C LEU A 324 -21.61 23.10 27.16
N GLU A 325 -21.09 22.21 28.01
CA GLU A 325 -21.72 21.80 29.26
C GLU A 325 -21.64 22.91 30.32
N VAL A 326 -20.52 23.65 30.33
CA VAL A 326 -20.31 24.76 31.27
C VAL A 326 -21.32 25.88 30.99
N SER A 327 -22.37 25.93 31.82
CA SER A 327 -23.62 26.65 31.55
C SER A 327 -23.53 28.17 31.71
N ASP A 328 -22.42 28.70 32.23
CA ASP A 328 -22.26 30.09 32.63
C ASP A 328 -21.66 31.00 31.54
N ARG A 329 -21.46 30.48 30.32
CA ARG A 329 -20.85 31.22 29.21
C ARG A 329 -21.91 31.81 28.29
N GLY A 330 -21.82 33.12 28.01
CA GLY A 330 -22.81 33.87 27.26
C GLY A 330 -23.12 33.34 25.85
N ARG A 331 -24.29 33.72 25.30
CA ARG A 331 -24.83 33.23 24.01
C ARG A 331 -23.84 33.28 22.84
N THR A 332 -23.03 34.34 22.77
CA THR A 332 -22.01 34.52 21.72
C THR A 332 -20.91 33.47 21.81
N TYR A 333 -20.45 33.15 23.02
CA TYR A 333 -19.45 32.11 23.24
C TYR A 333 -19.99 30.75 22.79
N ARG A 334 -21.22 30.41 23.21
CA ARG A 334 -21.88 29.15 22.81
C ARG A 334 -22.00 29.04 21.28
N ALA A 335 -22.38 30.11 20.59
CA ALA A 335 -22.49 30.10 19.13
C ALA A 335 -21.13 29.88 18.43
N LEU A 336 -20.04 30.42 18.98
CA LEU A 336 -18.69 30.18 18.46
C LEU A 336 -18.27 28.71 18.63
N ILE A 337 -18.51 28.12 19.80
CA ILE A 337 -18.18 26.72 20.07
C ILE A 337 -18.98 25.78 19.16
N LEU A 338 -20.28 26.02 18.99
CA LEU A 338 -21.12 25.22 18.08
C LEU A 338 -20.64 25.31 16.63
N GLN A 339 -20.15 26.47 16.19
CA GLN A 339 -19.58 26.64 14.84
C GLN A 339 -18.27 25.89 14.67
N GLU A 340 -17.37 25.96 15.64
CA GLU A 340 -16.10 25.23 15.61
C GLU A 340 -16.36 23.72 15.65
N LEU A 341 -17.26 23.26 16.52
CA LEU A 341 -17.63 21.85 16.64
C LEU A 341 -18.22 21.30 15.34
N SER A 342 -19.13 22.04 14.69
CA SER A 342 -19.65 21.68 13.37
C SER A 342 -18.55 21.55 12.31
N ASN A 343 -17.56 22.45 12.32
CA ASN A 343 -16.46 22.42 11.37
C ASN A 343 -15.48 21.25 11.63
N VAL A 344 -15.20 20.94 12.89
CA VAL A 344 -14.28 19.85 13.27
C VAL A 344 -14.92 18.48 13.05
N CYS A 345 -16.22 18.32 13.35
CA CYS A 345 -16.95 17.09 13.02
C CYS A 345 -16.96 16.83 11.51
N GLN A 346 -17.13 17.88 10.70
CA GLN A 346 -17.04 17.76 9.24
C GLN A 346 -15.62 17.38 8.78
N LEU A 347 -14.58 17.93 9.41
CA LEU A 347 -13.18 17.54 9.14
C LEU A 347 -12.96 16.05 9.42
N GLU A 348 -13.44 15.55 10.57
CA GLU A 348 -13.30 14.12 10.94
C GLU A 348 -14.12 13.19 10.02
N TYR A 349 -15.31 13.63 9.61
CA TYR A 349 -16.11 12.93 8.62
C TYR A 349 -15.39 12.82 7.27
N GLU A 350 -14.85 13.94 6.76
CA GLU A 350 -14.08 13.94 5.50
C GLU A 350 -12.87 13.00 5.58
N ARG A 351 -12.14 13.00 6.71
CA ARG A 351 -10.98 12.14 6.95
C ARG A 351 -11.36 10.65 6.95
N THR A 352 -12.33 10.27 7.76
CA THR A 352 -12.80 8.87 7.88
C THR A 352 -13.44 8.38 6.58
N GLN A 353 -14.18 9.24 5.87
CA GLN A 353 -14.73 8.92 4.56
C GLN A 353 -13.63 8.68 3.51
N ALA A 354 -12.57 9.50 3.49
CA ALA A 354 -11.45 9.32 2.59
C ALA A 354 -10.72 7.98 2.83
N LEU A 355 -10.49 7.62 4.11
CA LEU A 355 -9.92 6.33 4.50
C LEU A 355 -10.83 5.17 4.08
N PHE A 356 -12.12 5.23 4.40
CA PHE A 356 -13.09 4.21 4.01
C PHE A 356 -13.11 4.01 2.49
N ARG A 357 -13.18 5.10 1.72
CA ARG A 357 -13.13 5.07 0.26
C ARG A 357 -11.86 4.39 -0.27
N ARG A 358 -10.72 4.68 0.34
CA ARG A 358 -9.41 4.11 -0.02
C ARG A 358 -9.39 2.59 0.20
N HIS A 359 -9.88 2.09 1.34
CA HIS A 359 -9.98 0.66 1.63
C HIS A 359 -11.01 -0.06 0.75
N VAL A 360 -12.17 0.56 0.48
CA VAL A 360 -13.17 -0.02 -0.44
C VAL A 360 -12.61 -0.11 -1.86
N ALA A 361 -11.92 0.92 -2.34
CA ALA A 361 -11.41 0.95 -3.71
C ALA A 361 -10.32 -0.09 -3.99
N THR A 362 -9.52 -0.45 -2.97
CA THR A 362 -8.42 -1.41 -3.08
C THR A 362 -8.80 -2.85 -2.72
N GLY A 363 -9.86 -3.06 -1.93
CA GLY A 363 -10.40 -4.39 -1.60
C GLY A 363 -11.51 -4.85 -2.55
N ALA A 364 -12.77 -4.69 -2.13
CA ALA A 364 -13.95 -5.11 -2.88
C ALA A 364 -14.25 -4.28 -4.15
N GLY A 365 -13.62 -3.11 -4.30
CA GLY A 365 -13.92 -2.11 -5.34
C GLY A 365 -13.02 -1.94 -6.57
N PRO A 366 -11.94 -2.70 -6.86
CA PRO A 366 -11.08 -2.45 -8.03
C PRO A 366 -11.81 -2.41 -9.37
N LYS A 367 -12.94 -3.13 -9.51
CA LYS A 367 -13.80 -3.09 -10.71
C LYS A 367 -14.65 -1.82 -10.82
N ARG A 368 -14.76 -1.07 -9.71
CA ARG A 368 -15.73 0.01 -9.47
C ARG A 368 -15.05 1.34 -9.20
N PHE A 369 -13.73 1.35 -9.13
CA PHE A 369 -12.91 2.54 -9.15
C PHE A 369 -11.91 2.46 -10.31
N LYS A 370 -11.45 3.63 -10.77
CA LYS A 370 -10.22 3.78 -11.55
C LYS A 370 -9.36 4.85 -10.91
N ARG A 371 -8.05 4.65 -10.98
CA ARG A 371 -7.09 5.71 -10.76
C ARG A 371 -7.05 6.63 -11.98
N ILE A 372 -7.04 7.94 -11.75
CA ILE A 372 -6.83 8.94 -12.80
C ILE A 372 -5.33 9.09 -13.01
N SER A 373 -4.88 8.81 -14.24
CA SER A 373 -3.46 8.87 -14.58
C SER A 373 -2.89 10.29 -14.38
N ASN A 374 -1.77 10.39 -13.65
CA ASN A 374 -1.03 11.64 -13.38
C ASN A 374 -1.83 12.72 -12.62
N ASP A 375 -2.88 12.33 -11.91
CA ASP A 375 -3.67 13.24 -11.09
C ASP A 375 -3.58 12.81 -9.61
N TYR A 376 -3.22 13.75 -8.75
CA TYR A 376 -2.96 13.53 -7.34
C TYR A 376 -3.80 14.50 -6.48
N ASP A 377 -4.16 14.07 -5.28
CA ASP A 377 -4.75 14.96 -4.29
C ASP A 377 -3.66 15.70 -3.49
N ASN A 378 -4.09 16.60 -2.60
CA ASN A 378 -3.17 17.42 -1.79
C ASN A 378 -2.33 16.58 -0.82
N ALA A 379 -2.73 15.33 -0.55
CA ALA A 379 -1.99 14.38 0.28
C ALA A 379 -1.05 13.48 -0.56
N GLY A 380 -0.87 13.80 -1.85
CA GLY A 380 -0.02 13.04 -2.77
C GLY A 380 -0.60 11.69 -3.19
N ASN A 381 -1.86 11.40 -2.87
CA ASN A 381 -2.50 10.15 -3.28
C ASN A 381 -3.04 10.28 -4.70
N ALA A 382 -2.89 9.22 -5.50
CA ALA A 382 -3.47 9.20 -6.82
C ALA A 382 -5.00 9.34 -6.75
N ARG A 383 -5.57 10.24 -7.54
CA ARG A 383 -7.01 10.50 -7.52
C ARG A 383 -7.78 9.30 -8.05
N LEU A 384 -8.89 9.00 -7.38
CA LEU A 384 -9.79 7.93 -7.78
C LEU A 384 -11.07 8.52 -8.38
N ALA A 385 -11.59 7.86 -9.42
CA ALA A 385 -12.93 8.07 -9.95
C ALA A 385 -13.75 6.78 -9.83
N MET A 386 -15.01 6.91 -9.41
CA MET A 386 -15.94 5.79 -9.34
C MET A 386 -16.45 5.45 -10.75
N LYS A 387 -16.58 4.14 -11.04
CA LYS A 387 -17.10 3.60 -12.29
C LYS A 387 -18.55 3.17 -12.12
N GLY A 388 -19.43 3.67 -12.98
CA GLY A 388 -20.85 3.37 -12.94
C GLY A 388 -21.60 4.10 -11.81
N LYS A 389 -22.90 3.87 -11.74
CA LYS A 389 -23.80 4.49 -10.76
C LYS A 389 -24.09 3.49 -9.64
N PRO A 390 -23.95 3.85 -8.34
CA PRO A 390 -24.30 2.95 -7.23
C PRO A 390 -25.73 2.41 -7.30
N GLU A 391 -26.65 3.20 -7.87
CA GLU A 391 -28.06 2.87 -8.12
C GLU A 391 -28.24 1.56 -8.89
N ASP A 392 -27.35 1.30 -9.86
CA ASP A 392 -27.42 0.14 -10.75
C ASP A 392 -27.25 -1.19 -9.98
N LEU A 393 -26.68 -1.13 -8.77
CA LEU A 393 -26.42 -2.30 -7.93
C LEU A 393 -27.46 -2.52 -6.83
N THR A 394 -28.38 -1.58 -6.61
CA THR A 394 -29.31 -1.62 -5.47
C THR A 394 -30.11 -2.92 -5.40
N ARG A 395 -30.40 -3.55 -6.54
CA ARG A 395 -31.16 -4.81 -6.60
C ARG A 395 -30.29 -6.06 -6.63
N SER A 396 -29.09 -5.98 -7.20
CA SER A 396 -28.21 -7.14 -7.45
C SER A 396 -27.15 -7.32 -6.37
N ASP A 397 -26.68 -6.23 -5.78
CA ASP A 397 -25.74 -6.21 -4.66
C ASP A 397 -26.01 -4.98 -3.77
N PRO A 398 -27.03 -5.06 -2.88
CA PRO A 398 -27.42 -3.95 -2.01
C PRO A 398 -26.29 -3.49 -1.09
N LEU A 399 -25.52 -4.43 -0.52
CA LEU A 399 -24.37 -4.14 0.31
C LEU A 399 -23.40 -3.22 -0.44
N PHE A 400 -22.95 -3.65 -1.62
CA PHE A 400 -21.97 -2.90 -2.37
C PHE A 400 -22.53 -1.57 -2.89
N SER A 401 -23.82 -1.49 -3.21
CA SER A 401 -24.51 -0.23 -3.52
C SER A 401 -24.38 0.78 -2.37
N TYR A 402 -24.67 0.36 -1.13
CA TYR A 402 -24.60 1.24 0.05
C TYR A 402 -23.17 1.65 0.39
N LEU A 403 -22.20 0.74 0.29
CA LEU A 403 -20.78 1.07 0.50
C LEU A 403 -20.29 2.11 -0.53
N LEU A 404 -20.68 1.97 -1.81
CA LEU A 404 -20.33 2.95 -2.83
C LEU A 404 -20.95 4.32 -2.56
N ARG A 405 -22.20 4.39 -2.07
CA ARG A 405 -22.84 5.66 -1.68
C ARG A 405 -22.05 6.39 -0.60
N LEU A 406 -21.61 5.66 0.42
CA LEU A 406 -20.77 6.20 1.49
C LEU A 406 -19.40 6.68 0.96
N CYS A 407 -18.90 6.09 -0.12
CA CYS A 407 -17.66 6.51 -0.79
C CYS A 407 -17.78 7.74 -1.71
N GLN A 408 -18.99 8.24 -2.01
CA GLN A 408 -19.15 9.39 -2.91
C GLN A 408 -18.72 10.68 -2.21
N PRO A 409 -17.81 11.49 -2.79
CA PRO A 409 -17.39 12.77 -2.19
C PRO A 409 -18.53 13.77 -1.94
N SER A 410 -19.62 13.63 -2.70
CA SER A 410 -20.82 14.47 -2.57
C SER A 410 -21.76 14.01 -1.44
N THR A 411 -21.50 12.87 -0.79
CA THR A 411 -22.33 12.38 0.31
C THR A 411 -22.10 13.27 1.52
N ALA A 412 -23.04 14.18 1.74
CA ALA A 412 -23.10 14.98 2.96
C ALA A 412 -23.35 14.08 4.17
N LEU A 413 -22.93 14.56 5.35
CA LEU A 413 -23.06 13.84 6.61
C LEU A 413 -24.51 13.38 6.90
N SER A 414 -25.49 14.23 6.61
CA SER A 414 -26.92 13.89 6.75
C SER A 414 -27.33 12.71 5.87
N ASN A 415 -26.79 12.62 4.66
CA ASN A 415 -27.09 11.52 3.75
C ASN A 415 -26.32 10.26 4.15
N ALA A 416 -25.12 10.40 4.74
CA ALA A 416 -24.36 9.28 5.26
C ALA A 416 -25.12 8.55 6.36
N THR A 417 -25.80 9.29 7.25
CA THR A 417 -26.72 8.71 8.25
C THR A 417 -27.75 7.78 7.60
N ASP A 418 -28.46 8.24 6.57
CA ASP A 418 -29.47 7.42 5.88
C ASP A 418 -28.90 6.14 5.25
N TRP A 419 -27.71 6.23 4.65
CA TRP A 419 -27.03 5.07 4.08
C TRP A 419 -26.53 4.10 5.16
N MET A 420 -26.05 4.60 6.29
CA MET A 420 -25.68 3.78 7.44
C MET A 420 -26.89 3.06 8.04
N LYS A 421 -28.06 3.73 8.14
CA LYS A 421 -29.31 3.07 8.58
C LYS A 421 -29.67 1.90 7.67
N ARG A 422 -29.70 2.14 6.35
CA ARG A 422 -29.98 1.09 5.35
C ARG A 422 -29.00 -0.08 5.43
N LEU A 423 -27.73 0.20 5.72
CA LEU A 423 -26.71 -0.83 5.92
C LEU A 423 -26.95 -1.62 7.22
N GLY A 424 -27.33 -0.96 8.31
CA GLY A 424 -27.75 -1.60 9.55
C GLY A 424 -28.97 -2.51 9.38
N ASP A 425 -29.98 -2.04 8.64
CA ASP A 425 -31.18 -2.81 8.31
C ASP A 425 -30.81 -4.05 7.48
N LEU A 426 -29.92 -3.88 6.49
CA LEU A 426 -29.41 -4.98 5.68
C LEU A 426 -28.69 -6.03 6.53
N TYR A 427 -27.81 -5.60 7.44
CA TYR A 427 -27.09 -6.48 8.35
C TYR A 427 -28.00 -7.17 9.37
N THR A 428 -29.13 -6.57 9.71
CA THR A 428 -30.12 -7.17 10.60
C THR A 428 -30.92 -8.24 9.86
N ALA A 429 -31.35 -7.93 8.62
CA ALA A 429 -32.07 -8.87 7.76
C ALA A 429 -31.19 -10.03 7.25
N HIS A 430 -29.91 -9.75 6.98
CA HIS A 430 -28.95 -10.68 6.39
C HIS A 430 -27.58 -10.61 7.10
N PRO A 431 -27.42 -11.25 8.27
CA PRO A 431 -26.20 -11.17 9.06
C PRO A 431 -24.93 -11.61 8.32
N THR A 432 -25.03 -12.56 7.39
CA THR A 432 -23.91 -13.06 6.58
C THR A 432 -23.31 -12.00 5.65
N GLU A 433 -24.03 -10.92 5.35
CA GLU A 433 -23.50 -9.81 4.54
C GLU A 433 -22.31 -9.11 5.24
N ARG A 434 -22.19 -9.23 6.57
CA ARG A 434 -21.09 -8.67 7.36
C ARG A 434 -19.75 -9.35 7.03
N GLU A 435 -19.80 -10.66 6.82
CA GLU A 435 -18.62 -11.49 6.54
C GLU A 435 -18.06 -11.25 5.13
N ARG A 436 -18.77 -10.49 4.28
CA ARG A 436 -18.32 -10.13 2.93
C ARG A 436 -17.25 -9.04 2.91
N LEU A 437 -17.08 -8.29 4.00
CA LEU A 437 -16.07 -7.25 4.10
C LEU A 437 -14.75 -7.82 4.61
N GLU A 438 -13.65 -7.41 3.97
CA GLU A 438 -12.32 -7.63 4.54
C GLU A 438 -12.16 -6.82 5.83
N GLU A 439 -11.34 -7.29 6.78
CA GLU A 439 -11.11 -6.65 8.08
C GLU A 439 -10.83 -5.14 7.96
N ARG A 440 -9.96 -4.76 7.01
CA ARG A 440 -9.61 -3.36 6.75
C ARG A 440 -10.78 -2.47 6.31
N GLN A 441 -11.75 -3.07 5.60
CA GLN A 441 -12.93 -2.36 5.13
C GLN A 441 -13.94 -2.22 6.26
N ALA A 442 -14.10 -3.26 7.08
CA ALA A 442 -14.92 -3.24 8.28
C ALA A 442 -14.39 -2.20 9.29
N ASP A 443 -13.07 -2.16 9.51
CA ASP A 443 -12.43 -1.21 10.40
C ASP A 443 -12.62 0.25 9.96
N ALA A 444 -12.44 0.53 8.67
CA ALA A 444 -12.67 1.88 8.16
C ALA A 444 -14.16 2.26 8.15
N LEU A 445 -15.06 1.30 7.93
CA LEU A 445 -16.51 1.51 8.05
C LEU A 445 -16.90 1.84 9.49
N PHE A 446 -16.30 1.16 10.46
CA PHE A 446 -16.52 1.41 11.88
C PHE A 446 -16.15 2.85 12.26
N ASP A 447 -14.96 3.31 11.88
CA ASP A 447 -14.53 4.67 12.21
C ASP A 447 -15.42 5.74 11.54
N LEU A 448 -15.92 5.48 10.32
CA LEU A 448 -16.91 6.34 9.68
C LEU A 448 -18.27 6.32 10.41
N ALA A 449 -18.73 5.14 10.84
CA ALA A 449 -19.99 5.00 11.58
C ALA A 449 -19.95 5.72 12.93
N VAL A 450 -18.79 5.73 13.62
CA VAL A 450 -18.60 6.43 14.90
C VAL A 450 -18.84 7.93 14.75
N ILE A 451 -18.22 8.61 13.77
CA ILE A 451 -18.43 10.05 13.59
C ILE A 451 -19.84 10.39 13.09
N VAL A 452 -20.43 9.56 12.22
CA VAL A 452 -21.81 9.74 11.75
C VAL A 452 -22.79 9.62 12.93
N GLY A 453 -22.64 8.60 13.78
CA GLY A 453 -23.44 8.41 14.99
C GLY A 453 -23.28 9.56 15.98
N PHE A 454 -22.04 9.94 16.28
CA PHE A 454 -21.76 11.06 17.18
C PHE A 454 -22.42 12.36 16.74
N VAL A 455 -22.40 12.70 15.43
CA VAL A 455 -23.03 13.93 14.95
C VAL A 455 -24.55 13.83 14.95
N GLN A 456 -25.13 12.65 14.73
CA GLN A 456 -26.58 12.44 14.91
C GLN A 456 -26.99 12.71 16.36
N ASP A 457 -26.28 12.14 17.33
CA ASP A 457 -26.57 12.31 18.75
C ASP A 457 -26.39 13.78 19.17
N LEU A 458 -25.29 14.41 18.75
CA LEU A 458 -25.02 15.82 18.97
C LEU A 458 -26.13 16.72 18.39
N SER A 459 -26.59 16.43 17.18
CA SER A 459 -27.68 17.20 16.53
C SER A 459 -29.03 17.04 17.24
N SER A 460 -29.22 15.94 17.98
CA SER A 460 -30.42 15.73 18.81
C SER A 460 -30.42 16.59 20.08
N ALA A 461 -29.23 16.89 20.62
CA ALA A 461 -29.06 17.68 21.84
C ALA A 461 -28.92 19.18 21.58
N VAL A 462 -28.28 19.56 20.47
CA VAL A 462 -28.02 20.96 20.11
C VAL A 462 -28.27 21.24 18.63
N THR A 463 -28.71 22.46 18.33
CA THR A 463 -28.78 22.94 16.94
C THR A 463 -27.39 23.30 16.43
N LEU A 464 -26.81 22.44 15.61
CA LEU A 464 -25.54 22.72 14.94
C LEU A 464 -25.75 23.70 13.77
N PRO A 465 -24.90 24.74 13.65
CA PRO A 465 -24.89 25.57 12.44
C PRO A 465 -24.31 24.77 11.27
N SER A 466 -24.62 25.21 10.04
CA SER A 466 -23.92 24.71 8.85
C SER A 466 -22.43 24.99 8.94
N CYS A 467 -21.62 24.09 8.40
CA CYS A 467 -20.19 24.26 8.32
C CYS A 467 -19.85 25.56 7.57
N SER A 468 -18.88 26.32 8.08
CA SER A 468 -18.52 27.63 7.54
C SER A 468 -17.12 27.64 6.99
N ASN A 469 -16.99 28.06 5.73
CA ASN A 469 -15.68 28.33 5.12
C ASN A 469 -15.04 29.65 5.63
N LYS A 470 -15.73 30.43 6.48
CA LYS A 470 -15.29 31.75 6.95
C LYS A 470 -15.17 31.89 8.47
N LYS A 471 -16.02 31.21 9.25
CA LYS A 471 -16.06 31.31 10.72
C LYS A 471 -15.57 30.02 11.37
N GLY A 472 -14.91 30.12 12.52
CA GLY A 472 -14.53 28.96 13.34
C GLY A 472 -13.56 27.99 12.63
N ARG A 473 -12.51 28.54 12.00
CA ARG A 473 -11.60 27.79 11.14
C ARG A 473 -10.18 27.66 11.66
N ALA A 474 -9.90 28.19 12.86
CA ALA A 474 -8.52 28.25 13.34
C ALA A 474 -7.92 26.85 13.44
N PHE A 475 -8.65 25.91 14.03
CA PHE A 475 -8.19 24.52 14.14
C PHE A 475 -8.15 23.83 12.77
N VAL A 476 -9.25 23.86 12.02
CA VAL A 476 -9.33 23.18 10.70
C VAL A 476 -8.26 23.68 9.72
N LYS A 477 -7.97 24.98 9.71
CA LYS A 477 -6.93 25.55 8.85
C LYS A 477 -5.54 25.06 9.26
N ARG A 478 -5.19 25.18 10.54
CA ARG A 478 -3.88 24.75 11.06
C ARG A 478 -3.67 23.25 10.92
N SER A 479 -4.72 22.45 11.16
CA SER A 479 -4.67 20.99 10.97
C SER A 479 -4.39 20.62 9.51
N ARG A 480 -5.00 21.31 8.54
CA ARG A 480 -4.73 21.09 7.11
C ARG A 480 -3.36 21.62 6.66
N GLU A 481 -2.86 22.70 7.27
CA GLU A 481 -1.50 23.21 7.04
C GLU A 481 -0.46 22.20 7.53
N LEU A 482 -0.62 21.71 8.76
CA LEU A 482 0.23 20.67 9.34
C LEU A 482 0.21 19.37 8.52
N GLU A 483 -0.97 18.96 8.03
CA GLU A 483 -1.10 17.78 7.16
C GLU A 483 -0.25 17.91 5.88
N ALA A 484 -0.26 19.10 5.28
CA ALA A 484 0.51 19.36 4.05
C ALA A 484 2.02 19.34 4.32
N GLU A 485 2.46 19.88 5.47
CA GLU A 485 3.86 19.84 5.93
C GLU A 485 4.32 18.38 6.14
N LEU A 486 3.54 17.59 6.88
CA LEU A 486 3.86 16.18 7.15
C LEU A 486 3.84 15.33 5.87
N THR A 487 2.94 15.62 4.94
CA THR A 487 2.90 14.96 3.62
C THR A 487 4.18 15.21 2.83
N ALA A 488 4.76 16.43 2.90
CA ALA A 488 6.01 16.74 2.22
C ALA A 488 7.18 15.94 2.82
N LEU A 489 7.29 15.94 4.15
CA LEU A 489 8.33 15.23 4.91
C LEU A 489 8.32 13.71 4.68
N LYS A 490 7.15 13.13 4.42
CA LYS A 490 7.00 11.69 4.14
C LYS A 490 7.92 11.17 3.03
N THR A 491 8.29 12.01 2.07
CA THR A 491 9.19 11.61 0.97
C THR A 491 10.67 11.71 1.33
N GLU A 492 11.00 12.38 2.43
CA GLU A 492 12.37 12.64 2.89
C GLU A 492 12.82 11.63 3.95
N ILE A 493 11.88 11.04 4.70
CA ILE A 493 12.17 10.07 5.76
C ILE A 493 12.30 8.66 5.18
N ASP A 494 13.51 8.10 5.24
CA ASP A 494 13.79 6.72 4.84
C ASP A 494 13.81 5.78 6.06
N LEU A 495 12.77 4.94 6.19
CA LEU A 495 12.64 3.94 7.26
C LEU A 495 12.93 2.52 6.77
N ARG A 496 13.47 2.35 5.55
CA ARG A 496 13.62 1.02 4.94
C ARG A 496 14.54 0.10 5.71
N ASP A 497 15.54 0.63 6.41
CA ASP A 497 16.46 -0.19 7.21
C ASP A 497 15.79 -0.82 8.44
N TYR A 498 14.68 -0.26 8.91
CA TYR A 498 13.89 -0.78 10.03
C TYR A 498 12.68 -1.59 9.58
N ALA A 499 12.03 -1.18 8.50
CA ALA A 499 10.70 -1.66 8.15
C ALA A 499 10.67 -2.59 6.92
N VAL A 500 11.81 -2.99 6.34
CA VAL A 500 11.85 -3.84 5.14
C VAL A 500 12.38 -5.24 5.44
N PRO A 501 11.60 -6.31 5.15
CA PRO A 501 10.16 -6.29 4.84
C PRO A 501 9.32 -5.75 6.00
N ILE A 502 8.02 -5.46 5.83
CA ILE A 502 7.16 -4.85 6.88
C ILE A 502 7.26 -5.65 8.20
N ASP A 503 7.32 -6.97 8.11
CA ASP A 503 7.48 -7.84 9.27
C ASP A 503 8.81 -7.67 10.03
N ASN A 504 9.82 -7.00 9.46
CA ASN A 504 11.04 -6.65 10.16
C ASN A 504 10.75 -5.74 11.37
N LEU A 505 9.64 -4.99 11.35
CA LEU A 505 9.16 -4.25 12.51
C LEU A 505 8.90 -5.15 13.73
N LEU A 506 8.66 -6.45 13.54
CA LEU A 506 8.42 -7.42 14.60
C LEU A 506 9.72 -7.95 15.25
N GLU A 507 10.88 -7.64 14.67
CA GLU A 507 12.17 -8.00 15.24
C GLU A 507 12.54 -7.02 16.38
N PRO A 508 13.31 -7.48 17.38
CA PRO A 508 13.68 -6.64 18.53
C PRO A 508 14.34 -5.32 18.12
N GLY A 509 13.83 -4.19 18.61
CA GLY A 509 14.40 -2.85 18.38
C GLY A 509 14.02 -2.20 17.06
N MET A 510 13.38 -2.91 16.12
CA MET A 510 13.08 -2.37 14.79
C MET A 510 11.89 -1.41 14.81
N ALA A 511 10.83 -1.74 15.55
CA ALA A 511 9.70 -0.83 15.75
C ALA A 511 10.14 0.45 16.48
N GLU A 512 10.91 0.32 17.56
CA GLU A 512 11.42 1.45 18.33
C GLU A 512 12.35 2.33 17.48
N GLY A 513 13.24 1.71 16.71
CA GLY A 513 14.13 2.41 15.78
C GLY A 513 13.37 3.17 14.69
N ALA A 514 12.35 2.54 14.08
CA ALA A 514 11.51 3.18 13.09
C ALA A 514 10.76 4.40 13.65
N LEU A 515 10.19 4.29 14.85
CA LEU A 515 9.46 5.38 15.51
C LEU A 515 10.40 6.51 15.94
N ALA A 516 11.59 6.19 16.46
CA ALA A 516 12.59 7.19 16.83
C ALA A 516 13.10 7.97 15.61
N SER A 517 13.39 7.29 14.50
CA SER A 517 13.79 7.96 13.25
C SER A 517 12.66 8.80 12.65
N LEU A 518 11.41 8.36 12.76
CA LEU A 518 10.25 9.15 12.35
C LEU A 518 10.11 10.42 13.20
N GLU A 519 10.28 10.32 14.52
CA GLU A 519 10.23 11.46 15.44
C GLU A 519 11.36 12.47 15.17
N GLU A 520 12.58 11.99 14.94
CA GLU A 520 13.72 12.85 14.60
C GLU A 520 13.49 13.58 13.28
N GLY A 521 12.98 12.88 12.25
CA GLY A 521 12.64 13.48 10.95
C GLY A 521 11.58 14.58 11.06
N VAL A 522 10.59 14.42 11.95
CA VAL A 522 9.56 15.43 12.21
C VAL A 522 10.09 16.61 13.03
N ARG A 523 11.07 16.41 13.91
CA ARG A 523 11.67 17.49 14.72
C ARG A 523 12.73 18.30 13.97
N GLY A 524 13.37 17.70 12.96
CA GLY A 524 14.46 18.30 12.18
C GLY A 524 14.01 19.10 10.96
N GLY A 525 12.78 18.88 10.48
CA GLY A 525 12.10 19.69 9.45
C GLY A 525 11.32 20.84 10.07
#